data_AF-A0A9E2PXL4-F1
#
_entry.id   AF-A0A9E2PXL4-F1
#
_cell.length_a   1.000
_cell.length_b   1.000
_cell.length_c   1.000
_cell.angle_alpha   90.00
_cell.angle_beta   90.00
_cell.angle_gamma   90.00
#
_symmetry.space_group_name_H-M   'P 1'
#
loop_
_entity.id
_entity.type
_entity.pdbx_description
1 polymer ?
#
loop_
_entity_poly.entity_id
_entity_poly.type
_entity_poly.pdbx_seq_one_letter_code
_entity_poly.pdbx_strand_id
1 'polypeptide(L)'
;MMLTVWLTLPAAEVVKVGELAVDDPDARGALEGQFRYTPEYLENPKAFPLDPLLLKLSEKIFDSDRPHAGVHGVFEDSLPDDWGRRLLVRRYNLGRSEQRVPQLLRLLGNQGLGALSYRESDDGPDLKISGVHSRHLKELALLAEKFEQNGAADDDELSLLFQAGSSPGGARPKALVEDEKGAYLAKFASTKDQLDIVSLEAAAMELARNAGIDTAETRLFS
;
A
#
# COMPACT_ATOMS: atom_id res chain seq x y z
N MET A 1 -6.34 18.65 -6.94
CA MET A 1 -6.81 17.65 -5.94
C MET A 1 -6.12 17.92 -4.60
N MET A 2 -6.81 17.73 -3.48
CA MET A 2 -6.25 17.89 -2.14
C MET A 2 -6.56 16.65 -1.29
N LEU A 3 -5.55 16.13 -0.59
CA LEU A 3 -5.66 14.99 0.31
C LEU A 3 -5.06 15.34 1.67
N THR A 4 -5.79 15.08 2.72
CA THR A 4 -5.26 15.04 4.09
C THR A 4 -4.50 13.73 4.29
N VAL A 5 -3.25 13.85 4.77
CA VAL A 5 -2.37 12.72 5.09
C VAL A 5 -2.45 12.44 6.58
N TRP A 6 -2.78 11.19 6.90
CA TRP A 6 -2.88 10.67 8.26
C TRP A 6 -1.79 9.64 8.52
N LEU A 7 -1.37 9.53 9.79
CA LEU A 7 -0.43 8.52 10.25
C LEU A 7 -1.00 7.75 11.44
N THR A 8 -0.95 6.42 11.37
CA THR A 8 -1.29 5.54 12.49
C THR A 8 -0.02 5.14 13.23
N LEU A 9 0.12 5.62 14.46
CA LEU A 9 1.23 5.31 15.36
C LEU A 9 1.05 3.91 15.99
N PRO A 10 2.12 3.27 16.52
CA PRO A 10 2.06 1.91 17.06
C PRO A 10 0.99 1.65 18.14
N ALA A 11 0.54 2.69 18.85
CA ALA A 11 -0.52 2.60 19.86
C ALA A 11 -1.95 2.71 19.26
N ALA A 12 -2.10 2.53 17.95
CA ALA A 12 -3.33 2.78 17.19
C ALA A 12 -3.84 4.22 17.30
N GLU A 13 -2.95 5.16 17.63
CA GLU A 13 -3.24 6.59 17.63
C GLU A 13 -3.14 7.12 16.20
N VAL A 14 -4.18 7.82 15.74
CA VAL A 14 -4.26 8.38 14.41
C VAL A 14 -4.03 9.89 14.49
N VAL A 15 -3.03 10.39 13.76
CA VAL A 15 -2.65 11.80 13.76
C VAL A 15 -2.74 12.40 12.36
N LYS A 16 -3.30 13.61 12.25
CA LYS A 16 -3.30 14.39 10.99
C LYS A 16 -1.89 14.93 10.80
N VAL A 17 -1.15 14.40 9.83
CA VAL A 17 0.27 14.75 9.61
C VAL A 17 0.42 15.99 8.76
N GLY A 18 -0.39 16.09 7.71
CA GLY A 18 -0.17 17.11 6.69
C GLY A 18 -1.21 17.07 5.59
N GLU A 19 -0.99 17.91 4.61
CA GLU A 19 -1.87 18.08 3.46
C GLU A 19 -1.04 17.99 2.19
N LEU A 20 -1.53 17.19 1.25
CA LEU A 20 -0.96 16.96 -0.06
C LEU A 20 -1.87 17.60 -1.10
N ALA A 21 -1.37 18.60 -1.81
CA ALA A 21 -2.05 19.22 -2.94
C ALA A 21 -1.37 18.79 -4.23
N VAL A 22 -2.14 18.41 -5.24
CA VAL A 22 -1.61 18.08 -6.58
C VAL A 22 -2.51 18.73 -7.62
N ASP A 23 -1.93 19.51 -8.52
CA ASP A 23 -2.64 20.18 -9.58
C ASP A 23 -3.02 19.23 -10.72
N ASP A 24 -3.91 19.71 -11.58
CA ASP A 24 -4.23 19.01 -12.82
C ASP A 24 -2.98 18.94 -13.71
N PRO A 25 -2.83 17.85 -14.49
CA PRO A 25 -1.67 17.69 -15.34
C PRO A 25 -1.58 18.76 -16.42
N ASP A 26 -0.36 19.22 -16.70
CA ASP A 26 -0.10 20.14 -17.80
C ASP A 26 -0.34 19.49 -19.18
N ALA A 27 -0.15 20.27 -20.25
CA ALA A 27 -0.33 19.78 -21.62
C ALA A 27 0.61 18.62 -22.01
N ARG A 28 1.68 18.38 -21.26
CA ARG A 28 2.64 17.28 -21.44
C ARG A 28 2.36 16.10 -20.50
N GLY A 29 1.35 16.22 -19.63
CA GLY A 29 0.96 15.23 -18.66
C GLY A 29 1.73 15.28 -17.34
N ALA A 30 2.61 16.26 -17.15
CA ALA A 30 3.36 16.47 -15.92
C ALA A 30 2.44 17.00 -14.81
N LEU A 31 2.68 16.54 -13.58
CA LEU A 31 1.95 16.91 -12.38
C LEU A 31 2.86 17.74 -11.48
N GLU A 32 2.31 18.82 -10.95
CA GLU A 32 2.92 19.61 -9.89
C GLU A 32 2.15 19.34 -8.60
N GLY A 33 2.88 19.12 -7.51
CA GLY A 33 2.25 18.90 -6.23
C GLY A 33 3.14 19.33 -5.08
N GLN A 34 2.49 19.56 -3.96
CA GLN A 34 3.05 20.19 -2.78
C GLN A 34 2.58 19.44 -1.54
N PHE A 35 3.46 19.34 -0.55
CA PHE A 35 3.12 18.81 0.75
C PHE A 35 3.45 19.82 1.85
N ARG A 36 2.62 19.90 2.88
CA ARG A 36 2.91 20.65 4.10
C ARG A 36 2.55 19.83 5.33
N TYR A 37 3.37 19.92 6.37
CA TYR A 37 2.99 19.44 7.70
C TYR A 37 1.90 20.33 8.30
N THR A 38 1.02 19.75 9.12
CA THR A 38 0.10 20.53 9.94
C THR A 38 0.83 21.12 11.15
N PRO A 39 0.43 22.30 11.65
CA PRO A 39 0.96 22.84 12.91
C PRO A 39 0.82 21.85 14.07
N GLU A 40 -0.33 21.17 14.17
CA GLU A 40 -0.61 20.20 15.22
C GLU A 40 0.36 19.01 15.19
N TYR A 41 0.79 18.56 14.00
CA TYR A 41 1.79 17.51 13.89
C TYR A 41 3.18 18.03 14.26
N LEU A 42 3.55 19.25 13.86
CA LEU A 42 4.85 19.84 14.20
C LEU A 42 5.02 20.04 15.72
N GLU A 43 3.92 20.29 16.44
CA GLU A 43 3.89 20.40 17.91
C GLU A 43 3.76 19.05 18.63
N ASN A 44 3.44 17.97 17.91
CA ASN A 44 3.25 16.66 18.51
C ASN A 44 4.60 16.07 18.99
N PRO A 45 4.75 15.70 20.28
CA PRO A 45 6.00 15.16 20.80
C PRO A 45 6.41 13.80 20.21
N LYS A 46 5.49 13.12 19.50
CA LYS A 46 5.75 11.87 18.77
C LYS A 46 6.05 12.09 17.29
N ALA A 47 6.09 13.34 16.83
CA ALA A 47 6.31 13.65 15.42
C ALA A 47 7.71 13.28 14.95
N PHE A 48 7.78 12.78 13.72
CA PHE A 48 9.01 12.52 12.99
C PHE A 48 8.82 12.87 11.52
N PRO A 49 9.91 13.23 10.80
CA PRO A 49 9.82 13.51 9.37
C PRO A 49 9.42 12.24 8.61
N LEU A 50 8.45 12.36 7.70
CA LEU A 50 8.00 11.24 6.86
C LEU A 50 9.11 10.80 5.90
N ASP A 51 9.90 11.76 5.42
CA ASP A 51 11.16 11.54 4.73
C ASP A 51 12.23 12.42 5.41
N PRO A 52 13.24 11.84 6.09
CA PRO A 52 14.23 12.61 6.83
C PRO A 52 15.15 13.47 5.95
N LEU A 53 15.20 13.22 4.64
CA LEU A 53 16.00 13.98 3.69
C LEU A 53 15.19 15.09 3.03
N LEU A 54 14.04 14.74 2.45
CA LEU A 54 13.24 15.64 1.60
C LEU A 54 12.13 16.35 2.37
N LEU A 55 11.57 15.73 3.41
CA LEU A 55 10.43 16.24 4.18
C LEU A 55 10.81 16.41 5.66
N LYS A 56 11.83 17.21 5.93
CA LYS A 56 12.22 17.56 7.31
C LYS A 56 11.08 18.29 8.01
N LEU A 57 10.88 18.04 9.30
CA LEU A 57 9.87 18.75 10.08
C LEU A 57 10.13 20.27 10.04
N SER A 58 9.24 21.00 9.38
CA SER A 58 9.24 22.45 9.30
C SER A 58 7.89 22.95 8.78
N GLU A 59 7.62 24.23 8.98
CA GLU A 59 6.42 24.93 8.46
C GLU A 59 6.48 25.20 6.95
N LYS A 60 7.54 24.76 6.26
CA LYS A 60 7.69 24.98 4.82
C LYS A 60 6.70 24.14 4.01
N ILE A 61 6.36 24.66 2.84
CA ILE A 61 5.73 23.88 1.78
C ILE A 61 6.85 23.20 0.98
N PHE A 62 6.67 21.91 0.71
CA PHE A 62 7.61 21.07 -0.01
C PHE A 62 7.07 20.76 -1.41
N ASP A 63 7.65 21.36 -2.43
CA ASP A 63 7.36 21.01 -3.82
C ASP A 63 7.86 19.61 -4.13
N SER A 64 7.03 18.82 -4.81
CA SER A 64 7.38 17.49 -5.30
C SER A 64 8.47 17.59 -6.36
N ASP A 65 9.50 16.74 -6.26
CA ASP A 65 10.57 16.62 -7.25
C ASP A 65 10.26 15.57 -8.34
N ARG A 66 9.06 14.97 -8.31
CA ARG A 66 8.64 13.90 -9.23
C ARG A 66 7.55 14.37 -10.19
N PRO A 67 7.89 14.92 -11.37
CA PRO A 67 6.91 15.49 -12.30
C PRO A 67 5.93 14.47 -12.90
N HIS A 68 6.23 13.16 -12.88
CA HIS A 68 5.28 12.14 -13.36
C HIS A 68 4.31 11.66 -12.27
N ALA A 69 4.73 11.66 -11.01
CA ALA A 69 3.89 11.23 -9.88
C ALA A 69 3.11 12.40 -9.28
N GLY A 70 3.66 13.62 -9.33
CA GLY A 70 3.10 14.80 -8.68
C GLY A 70 3.20 14.78 -7.15
N VAL A 71 3.92 13.82 -6.58
CA VAL A 71 4.04 13.63 -5.12
C VAL A 71 5.46 13.19 -4.75
N HIS A 72 5.86 13.45 -3.50
CA HIS A 72 7.11 12.94 -2.94
C HIS A 72 7.13 11.42 -2.88
N GLY A 73 8.34 10.84 -2.97
CA GLY A 73 8.53 9.38 -3.05
C GLY A 73 7.87 8.59 -1.92
N VAL A 74 7.92 9.10 -0.68
CA VAL A 74 7.29 8.44 0.48
C VAL A 74 5.79 8.18 0.29
N PHE A 75 5.08 9.07 -0.41
CA PHE A 75 3.65 8.89 -0.67
C PHE A 75 3.45 7.86 -1.78
N GLU A 76 4.23 7.94 -2.87
CA GLU A 76 4.18 6.97 -3.95
C GLU A 76 4.51 5.54 -3.47
N ASP A 77 5.47 5.40 -2.56
CA ASP A 77 5.91 4.12 -1.98
C ASP A 77 4.85 3.49 -1.06
N SER A 78 3.86 4.28 -0.61
CA SER A 78 2.71 3.76 0.13
C SER A 78 1.66 3.08 -0.77
N LEU A 79 1.73 3.31 -2.09
CA LEU A 79 0.84 2.62 -3.01
C LEU A 79 1.15 1.12 -3.02
N PRO A 80 0.13 0.28 -3.28
CA PRO A 80 0.37 -1.10 -3.61
C PRO A 80 1.31 -1.22 -4.81
N ASP A 81 1.83 -2.43 -4.94
CA ASP A 81 2.74 -2.80 -5.98
C ASP A 81 2.05 -2.95 -7.35
N ASP A 82 2.75 -3.39 -8.41
CA ASP A 82 2.14 -3.49 -9.74
C ASP A 82 0.91 -4.41 -9.76
N TRP A 83 0.88 -5.46 -8.94
CA TRP A 83 -0.24 -6.38 -8.85
C TRP A 83 -1.41 -5.74 -8.09
N GLY A 84 -1.15 -5.11 -6.95
CA GLY A 84 -2.15 -4.38 -6.17
C GLY A 84 -2.71 -3.15 -6.89
N ARG A 85 -1.89 -2.45 -7.69
CA ARG A 85 -2.34 -1.36 -8.57
C ARG A 85 -3.31 -1.89 -9.64
N ARG A 86 -3.05 -3.07 -10.22
CA ARG A 86 -4.01 -3.70 -11.15
C ARG A 86 -5.32 -4.05 -10.46
N LEU A 87 -5.29 -4.53 -9.21
CA LEU A 87 -6.51 -4.76 -8.44
C LEU A 87 -7.29 -3.46 -8.20
N LEU A 88 -6.63 -2.39 -7.75
CA LEU A 88 -7.24 -1.07 -7.59
C LEU A 88 -7.90 -0.58 -8.89
N VAL A 89 -7.14 -0.62 -10.00
CA VAL A 89 -7.62 -0.23 -11.32
C VAL A 89 -8.86 -1.02 -11.73
N ARG A 90 -8.86 -2.34 -11.49
CA ARG A 90 -10.00 -3.19 -11.84
C ARG A 90 -11.20 -2.93 -10.94
N ARG A 91 -10.99 -2.83 -9.62
CA ARG A 91 -12.02 -2.64 -8.60
C ARG A 91 -12.79 -1.33 -8.74
N TYR A 92 -12.11 -0.30 -9.23
CA TYR A 92 -12.70 1.02 -9.50
C TYR A 92 -12.92 1.30 -10.99
N ASN A 93 -12.70 0.31 -11.85
CA ASN A 93 -12.87 0.39 -13.31
C ASN A 93 -12.17 1.62 -13.96
N LEU A 94 -10.92 1.87 -13.57
CA LEU A 94 -10.17 3.07 -13.95
C LEU A 94 -9.63 3.00 -15.38
N GLY A 95 -9.95 4.01 -16.19
CA GLY A 95 -9.31 4.24 -17.49
C GLY A 95 -7.85 4.67 -17.34
N ARG A 96 -7.03 4.52 -18.38
CA ARG A 96 -5.57 4.83 -18.33
C ARG A 96 -5.25 6.24 -17.83
N SER A 97 -6.09 7.22 -18.17
CA SER A 97 -5.91 8.62 -17.73
C SER A 97 -6.12 8.83 -16.23
N GLU A 98 -6.82 7.90 -15.56
CA GLU A 98 -7.17 7.95 -14.14
C GLU A 98 -6.18 7.17 -13.27
N GLN A 99 -5.24 6.42 -13.86
CA GLN A 99 -4.27 5.58 -13.12
C GLN A 99 -3.06 6.37 -12.61
N ARG A 100 -3.25 7.66 -12.32
CA ARG A 100 -2.20 8.55 -11.81
C ARG A 100 -2.02 8.33 -10.31
N VAL A 101 -0.78 8.49 -9.82
CA VAL A 101 -0.43 8.30 -8.41
C VAL A 101 -1.38 9.02 -7.44
N PRO A 102 -1.72 10.31 -7.62
CA PRO A 102 -2.58 11.01 -6.67
C PRO A 102 -3.99 10.40 -6.60
N GLN A 103 -4.56 10.00 -7.74
CA GLN A 103 -5.85 9.33 -7.80
C GLN A 103 -5.81 7.95 -7.13
N LEU A 104 -4.72 7.20 -7.33
CA LEU A 104 -4.54 5.90 -6.68
C LEU A 104 -4.41 6.05 -5.16
N LEU A 105 -3.71 7.08 -4.67
CA LEU A 105 -3.60 7.38 -3.23
C LEU A 105 -4.98 7.68 -2.64
N ARG A 106 -5.78 8.49 -3.34
CA ARG A 106 -7.16 8.80 -2.96
C ARG A 106 -8.00 7.53 -2.83
N LEU A 107 -7.95 6.64 -3.82
CA LEU A 107 -8.75 5.42 -3.84
C LEU A 107 -8.25 4.38 -2.83
N LEU A 108 -6.95 4.33 -2.58
CA LEU A 108 -6.36 3.49 -1.54
C LEU A 108 -6.87 3.88 -0.15
N GLY A 109 -7.00 5.19 0.10
CA GLY A 109 -7.58 5.70 1.33
C GLY A 109 -6.82 5.26 2.57
N ASN A 110 -7.47 4.48 3.44
CA ASN A 110 -6.91 3.86 4.64
C ASN A 110 -6.67 2.35 4.52
N GLN A 111 -6.84 1.79 3.32
CA GLN A 111 -6.73 0.35 3.11
C GLN A 111 -5.29 -0.09 2.84
N GLY A 112 -4.38 0.81 2.48
CA GLY A 112 -2.98 0.52 2.19
C GLY A 112 -2.20 -0.04 3.39
N LEU A 113 -1.23 -0.92 3.14
CA LEU A 113 -0.31 -1.35 4.18
C LEU A 113 0.66 -0.22 4.53
N GLY A 114 0.98 -0.16 5.82
CA GLY A 114 1.86 0.84 6.40
C GLY A 114 1.07 1.69 7.37
N ALA A 115 1.64 2.83 7.73
CA ALA A 115 1.03 3.73 8.70
C ALA A 115 0.29 4.91 8.04
N LEU A 116 0.50 5.15 6.74
CA LEU A 116 -0.07 6.30 6.04
C LEU A 116 -1.47 6.02 5.51
N SER A 117 -2.32 7.04 5.56
CA SER A 117 -3.66 7.01 4.98
C SER A 117 -4.02 8.36 4.37
N TYR A 118 -4.89 8.35 3.37
CA TYR A 118 -5.23 9.52 2.57
C TYR A 118 -6.75 9.74 2.58
N ARG A 119 -7.19 10.97 2.82
CA ARG A 119 -8.63 11.32 2.84
C ARG A 119 -8.85 12.65 2.13
N GLU A 120 -9.98 12.81 1.46
CA GLU A 120 -10.41 14.13 0.96
C GLU A 120 -11.06 14.98 2.06
N SER A 121 -11.60 14.35 3.12
CA SER A 121 -12.12 15.02 4.30
C SER A 121 -11.12 15.02 5.46
N ASP A 122 -11.38 15.88 6.44
CA ASP A 122 -10.64 15.95 7.70
C ASP A 122 -11.16 14.94 8.74
N ASP A 123 -12.03 14.01 8.33
CA ASP A 123 -12.43 12.90 9.17
C ASP A 123 -11.31 11.84 9.15
N GLY A 124 -10.76 11.53 10.33
CA GLY A 124 -9.70 10.54 10.47
C GLY A 124 -10.06 9.18 9.85
N PRO A 125 -9.07 8.38 9.42
CA PRO A 125 -9.33 7.03 8.93
C PRO A 125 -10.02 6.15 9.97
N ASP A 126 -10.88 5.26 9.50
CA ASP A 126 -11.42 4.20 10.35
C ASP A 126 -10.28 3.22 10.67
N LEU A 127 -10.08 2.92 11.95
CA LEU A 127 -9.07 1.95 12.40
C LEU A 127 -9.44 0.49 12.12
N LYS A 128 -10.61 0.22 11.55
CA LYS A 128 -11.02 -1.14 11.19
C LYS A 128 -10.27 -1.59 9.93
N ILE A 129 -9.04 -2.01 10.12
CA ILE A 129 -8.36 -2.89 9.15
C ILE A 129 -8.91 -4.28 9.43
N SER A 130 -10.02 -4.64 8.79
CA SER A 130 -10.51 -6.02 8.84
C SER A 130 -9.63 -6.87 7.94
N GLY A 131 -8.58 -7.46 8.51
CA GLY A 131 -7.78 -8.48 7.83
C GLY A 131 -8.67 -9.64 7.38
N VAL A 132 -8.30 -10.30 6.29
CA VAL A 132 -8.98 -11.53 5.88
C VAL A 132 -8.45 -12.67 6.73
N HIS A 133 -9.33 -13.41 7.40
CA HIS A 133 -8.88 -14.54 8.21
C HIS A 133 -8.16 -15.57 7.33
N SER A 134 -7.05 -16.12 7.83
CA SER A 134 -6.21 -17.13 7.18
C SER A 134 -6.94 -18.39 6.67
N ARG A 135 -8.17 -18.66 7.15
CA ARG A 135 -9.01 -19.75 6.64
C ARG A 135 -9.35 -19.61 5.16
N HIS A 136 -9.30 -18.38 4.62
CA HIS A 136 -9.55 -18.07 3.22
C HIS A 136 -8.30 -18.18 2.35
N LEU A 137 -7.13 -18.60 2.88
CA LEU A 137 -5.87 -18.65 2.12
C LEU A 137 -5.98 -19.41 0.80
N LYS A 138 -6.66 -20.57 0.80
CA LYS A 138 -6.83 -21.38 -0.40
C LYS A 138 -7.72 -20.69 -1.44
N GLU A 139 -8.79 -20.06 -0.98
CA GLU A 139 -9.69 -19.27 -1.83
C GLU A 139 -8.93 -18.08 -2.43
N LEU A 140 -8.22 -17.31 -1.61
CA LEU A 140 -7.40 -16.17 -2.04
C LEU A 140 -6.34 -16.58 -3.07
N ALA A 141 -5.69 -17.75 -2.91
CA ALA A 141 -4.71 -18.25 -3.87
C ALA A 141 -5.35 -18.54 -5.25
N LEU A 142 -6.53 -19.18 -5.26
CA LEU A 142 -7.27 -19.46 -6.50
C LEU A 142 -7.75 -18.17 -7.17
N LEU A 143 -8.24 -17.21 -6.39
CA LEU A 143 -8.67 -15.91 -6.91
C LEU A 143 -7.51 -15.10 -7.45
N ALA A 144 -6.35 -15.12 -6.77
CA ALA A 144 -5.13 -14.47 -7.22
C ALA A 144 -4.66 -15.05 -8.56
N GLU A 145 -4.65 -16.38 -8.70
CA GLU A 145 -4.34 -17.06 -9.95
C GLU A 145 -5.32 -16.67 -11.06
N LYS A 146 -6.64 -16.77 -10.80
CA LYS A 146 -7.70 -16.38 -11.75
C LYS A 146 -7.54 -14.94 -12.21
N PHE A 147 -7.21 -14.02 -11.30
CA PHE A 147 -6.99 -12.62 -11.60
C PHE A 147 -5.74 -12.41 -12.47
N GLU A 148 -4.63 -13.11 -12.20
CA GLU A 148 -3.44 -13.03 -13.03
C GLU A 148 -3.63 -13.58 -14.44
N GLN A 149 -4.45 -14.63 -14.62
CA GLN A 149 -4.73 -15.21 -15.93
C GLN A 149 -5.68 -14.34 -16.76
N ASN A 150 -6.78 -13.90 -16.15
CA ASN A 150 -7.93 -13.39 -16.89
C ASN A 150 -8.23 -11.91 -16.64
N GLY A 151 -7.70 -11.30 -15.57
CA GLY A 151 -8.04 -9.93 -15.12
C GLY A 151 -9.52 -9.71 -14.76
N ALA A 152 -10.38 -10.70 -14.99
CA ALA A 152 -11.81 -10.69 -14.77
C ALA A 152 -12.15 -11.59 -13.57
N ALA A 153 -12.20 -10.97 -12.40
CA ALA A 153 -12.95 -11.48 -11.26
C ALA A 153 -14.29 -10.72 -11.18
N ASP A 154 -15.31 -11.36 -10.62
CA ASP A 154 -16.56 -10.64 -10.29
C ASP A 154 -16.33 -9.68 -9.11
N ASP A 155 -17.32 -8.83 -8.81
CA ASP A 155 -17.16 -7.75 -7.83
C ASP A 155 -16.93 -8.28 -6.40
N ASP A 156 -17.45 -9.47 -6.07
CA ASP A 156 -17.30 -10.09 -4.75
C ASP A 156 -15.89 -10.67 -4.60
N GLU A 157 -15.41 -11.40 -5.60
CA GLU A 157 -14.04 -11.93 -5.67
C GLU A 157 -12.99 -10.80 -5.63
N LEU A 158 -13.21 -9.72 -6.39
CA LEU A 158 -12.35 -8.53 -6.37
C LEU A 158 -12.36 -7.85 -5.01
N SER A 159 -13.52 -7.80 -4.35
CA SER A 159 -13.63 -7.20 -3.02
C SER A 159 -12.88 -8.01 -1.97
N LEU A 160 -12.95 -9.35 -2.02
CA LEU A 160 -12.18 -10.22 -1.14
C LEU A 160 -10.67 -10.09 -1.39
N LEU A 161 -10.25 -10.12 -2.66
CA LEU A 161 -8.85 -9.89 -3.03
C LEU A 161 -8.36 -8.51 -2.62
N PHE A 162 -9.18 -7.47 -2.73
CA PHE A 162 -8.80 -6.11 -2.36
C PHE A 162 -8.70 -5.94 -0.84
N GLN A 163 -9.65 -6.51 -0.09
CA GLN A 163 -9.61 -6.54 1.37
C GLN A 163 -8.34 -7.24 1.89
N ALA A 164 -7.90 -8.28 1.18
CA ALA A 164 -6.65 -8.98 1.48
C ALA A 164 -5.42 -8.27 0.87
N GLY A 165 -5.57 -7.55 -0.24
CA GLY A 165 -4.53 -7.25 -1.23
C GLY A 165 -3.91 -5.86 -1.17
N SER A 166 -3.80 -5.26 0.01
CA SER A 166 -3.25 -3.91 0.17
C SER A 166 -1.77 -3.86 0.57
N SER A 167 -1.02 -4.94 0.33
CA SER A 167 0.38 -5.05 0.75
C SER A 167 1.35 -4.24 -0.16
N PRO A 168 2.46 -3.69 0.37
CA PRO A 168 3.45 -2.91 -0.37
C PRO A 168 4.42 -3.84 -1.13
N GLY A 169 5.04 -3.28 -2.18
CA GLY A 169 6.27 -3.73 -2.83
C GLY A 169 6.29 -5.10 -3.53
N GLY A 170 6.43 -5.15 -4.86
CA GLY A 170 6.57 -6.40 -5.65
C GLY A 170 5.85 -6.38 -7.01
N ALA A 171 5.78 -7.53 -7.68
CA ALA A 171 4.93 -7.71 -8.88
C ALA A 171 4.05 -8.96 -8.78
N ARG A 172 4.05 -9.60 -7.62
CA ARG A 172 3.54 -10.95 -7.38
C ARG A 172 2.29 -10.91 -6.51
N PRO A 173 1.36 -11.87 -6.68
CA PRO A 173 0.15 -11.91 -5.87
C PRO A 173 0.46 -12.16 -4.40
N LYS A 174 -0.17 -11.38 -3.53
CA LYS A 174 0.00 -11.50 -2.09
C LYS A 174 -1.22 -10.94 -1.35
N ALA A 175 -1.37 -11.36 -0.10
CA ALA A 175 -2.48 -10.98 0.75
C ALA A 175 -2.04 -10.83 2.21
N LEU A 176 -2.56 -9.82 2.90
CA LEU A 176 -2.56 -9.74 4.35
C LEU A 176 -3.68 -10.61 4.88
N VAL A 177 -3.29 -11.56 5.74
CA VAL A 177 -4.22 -12.44 6.43
C VAL A 177 -3.92 -12.46 7.92
N GLU A 178 -4.90 -12.81 8.73
CA GLU A 178 -4.73 -12.92 10.18
C GLU A 178 -5.21 -14.27 10.73
N ASP A 179 -4.54 -14.74 11.78
CA ASP A 179 -4.98 -15.85 12.62
C ASP A 179 -4.79 -15.51 14.11
N GLU A 180 -5.07 -16.46 15.01
CA GLU A 180 -4.96 -16.28 16.46
C GLU A 180 -3.55 -15.85 16.94
N LYS A 181 -2.52 -16.09 16.14
CA LYS A 181 -1.12 -15.73 16.44
C LYS A 181 -0.72 -14.37 15.87
N GLY A 182 -1.54 -13.76 15.00
CA GLY A 182 -1.31 -12.42 14.46
C GLY A 182 -1.52 -12.29 12.95
N ALA A 183 -1.00 -11.20 12.39
CA ALA A 183 -1.07 -10.88 10.97
C ALA A 183 0.13 -11.45 10.19
N TYR A 184 -0.13 -11.89 8.96
CA TYR A 184 0.84 -12.48 8.04
C TYR A 184 0.68 -11.89 6.65
N LEU A 185 1.79 -11.85 5.92
CA LEU A 185 1.79 -11.60 4.49
C LEU A 185 1.88 -12.95 3.75
N ALA A 186 0.75 -13.42 3.22
CA ALA A 186 0.69 -14.58 2.36
C ALA A 186 1.18 -14.23 0.95
N LYS A 187 2.15 -15.01 0.44
CA LYS A 187 2.68 -14.88 -0.92
C LYS A 187 2.22 -16.06 -1.75
N PHE A 188 1.59 -15.79 -2.89
CA PHE A 188 1.07 -16.83 -3.77
C PHE A 188 2.00 -17.04 -4.96
N ALA A 189 1.94 -18.24 -5.55
CA ALA A 189 2.59 -18.52 -6.80
C ALA A 189 2.04 -17.60 -7.90
N SER A 190 2.92 -17.15 -8.79
CA SER A 190 2.49 -16.40 -9.97
C SER A 190 2.31 -17.33 -11.16
N THR A 191 1.34 -17.01 -12.02
CA THR A 191 1.16 -17.73 -13.30
C THR A 191 2.33 -17.55 -14.26
N LYS A 192 3.23 -16.60 -13.97
CA LYS A 192 4.46 -16.32 -14.72
C LYS A 192 5.69 -17.06 -14.19
N ASP A 193 5.53 -17.87 -13.14
CA ASP A 193 6.64 -18.58 -12.52
C ASP A 193 7.12 -19.75 -13.38
N GLN A 194 8.44 -19.85 -13.54
CA GLN A 194 9.09 -20.98 -14.21
C GLN A 194 9.54 -22.08 -13.24
N LEU A 195 9.60 -21.73 -11.94
CA LEU A 195 10.02 -22.59 -10.84
C LEU A 195 9.05 -22.38 -9.68
N ASP A 196 9.06 -23.28 -8.70
CA ASP A 196 8.31 -23.06 -7.47
C ASP A 196 8.96 -21.98 -6.60
N ILE A 197 8.69 -20.71 -6.95
CA ILE A 197 9.27 -19.55 -6.28
C ILE A 197 8.83 -19.47 -4.82
N VAL A 198 7.61 -19.93 -4.48
CA VAL A 198 7.10 -19.91 -3.10
C VAL A 198 7.91 -20.86 -2.22
N SER A 199 8.15 -22.09 -2.68
CA SER A 199 9.00 -23.04 -1.96
C SER A 199 10.47 -22.59 -1.92
N LEU A 200 10.98 -22.00 -3.00
CA LEU A 200 12.33 -21.44 -3.03
C LEU A 200 12.51 -20.28 -2.05
N GLU A 201 11.50 -19.41 -1.92
CA GLU A 201 11.51 -18.32 -0.94
C GLU A 201 11.51 -18.86 0.49
N ALA A 202 10.68 -19.87 0.78
CA ALA A 202 10.67 -20.53 2.09
C ALA A 202 12.03 -21.18 2.41
N ALA A 203 12.63 -21.86 1.43
CA ALA A 203 13.95 -22.48 1.58
C ALA A 203 15.07 -21.45 1.79
N ALA A 204 15.02 -20.31 1.09
CA ALA A 204 15.97 -19.22 1.25
C ALA A 204 15.87 -18.56 2.63
N MET A 205 14.66 -18.35 3.14
CA MET A 205 14.42 -17.84 4.49
C MET A 205 14.95 -18.80 5.56
N GLU A 206 14.77 -20.11 5.36
CA GLU A 206 15.32 -21.13 6.25
C GLU A 206 16.86 -21.20 6.20
N LEU A 207 17.44 -21.09 5.01
CA LEU A 207 18.90 -21.00 4.85
C LEU A 207 19.46 -19.77 5.58
N ALA A 208 18.81 -18.62 5.46
CA ALA A 208 19.21 -17.38 6.14
C ALA A 208 19.16 -17.53 7.67
N ARG A 209 18.11 -18.14 8.22
CA ARG A 209 18.03 -18.47 9.66
C ARG A 209 19.16 -19.38 10.11
N ASN A 210 19.45 -20.43 9.35
CA ASN A 210 20.55 -21.35 9.65
C ASN A 210 21.93 -20.68 9.55
N ALA A 211 22.05 -19.60 8.79
CA ALA A 211 23.25 -18.76 8.72
C ALA A 211 23.33 -17.71 9.84
N GLY A 212 22.35 -17.63 10.75
CA GLY A 212 22.31 -16.65 11.85
C GLY A 212 21.84 -15.25 11.43
N ILE A 213 21.19 -15.13 10.27
CA ILE A 213 20.57 -13.87 9.83
C ILE A 213 19.22 -13.72 10.52
N ASP A 214 18.92 -12.52 11.03
CA ASP A 214 17.60 -12.19 11.56
C ASP A 214 16.59 -12.11 10.41
N THR A 215 15.54 -12.94 10.49
CA THR A 215 14.51 -13.05 9.45
C THR A 215 13.14 -13.16 10.06
N ALA A 216 12.11 -12.73 9.32
CA ALA A 216 10.72 -12.97 9.69
C ALA A 216 10.42 -14.48 9.79
N GLU A 217 9.51 -14.86 10.69
CA GLU A 217 8.97 -16.22 10.72
C GLU A 217 8.18 -16.53 9.44
N THR A 218 8.37 -17.74 8.91
CA THR A 218 7.73 -18.16 7.65
C THR A 218 7.11 -19.54 7.80
N ARG A 219 5.98 -19.78 7.13
CA ARG A 219 5.35 -21.10 7.03
C ARG A 219 4.95 -21.35 5.57
N LEU A 220 5.19 -22.57 5.10
CA LEU A 220 4.69 -23.02 3.80
C LEU A 220 3.34 -23.71 4.01
N PHE A 221 2.32 -23.28 3.26
CA PHE A 221 1.01 -23.92 3.25
C PHE A 221 0.90 -24.77 1.99
N SER A 222 0.68 -26.07 2.18
CA SER A 222 0.49 -27.06 1.12
C SER A 222 -0.96 -27.54 1.06
#